data_AF-A0A3L7T540-F1
#
_entry.id   AF-A0A3L7T540-F1
#
_cell.length_a   1.000
_cell.length_b   1.000
_cell.length_c   1.000
_cell.angle_alpha   90.00
_cell.angle_beta   90.00
_cell.angle_gamma   90.00
#
_symmetry.space_group_name_H-M   'P 1'
#
loop_
_entity.id
_entity.type
_entity.pdbx_description
1 polymer ?
#
loop_
_entity_poly.entity_id
_entity_poly.type
_entity_poly.pdbx_seq_one_letter_code
_entity_poly.pdbx_strand_id
1 'polypeptide(L)'
;MISYVAGTGAATGFTNAASTLGSPERFSGEGLIPGAVTPFQPAFRPDEIVSLGVGGSLVVTFDHDVTDDPRNPFGIDLIVFGNAFFTDSSFGVGVVAGLATEGGTIAVSADAVAWTTVRGLAADGLFPTLGYQDVGPYSTTAGQVPTDFLRPMNPTISFSSLVGLGYEALLDKYDGSGGGVGIDIGALGLSAIRFVRISGPTVSGFSPEVDAFSDVAALPPQADLDGNGVVGAGDLAMLLSAWGTSDPAADLDGSGMVGSTDLAFILSAWTMGATP
;
A
#
# COMPACT_ATOMS: atom_id res chain seq x y z
N MET A 1 -5.65 -18.90 3.27
CA MET A 1 -6.84 -19.25 2.47
C MET A 1 -6.88 -18.34 1.25
N ILE A 2 -7.19 -18.89 0.10
CA ILE A 2 -7.51 -18.11 -1.10
C ILE A 2 -8.74 -18.73 -1.77
N SER A 3 -9.67 -17.90 -2.22
CA SER A 3 -10.87 -18.32 -2.95
C SER A 3 -11.08 -17.40 -4.12
N TYR A 4 -11.31 -17.97 -5.30
CA TYR A 4 -11.40 -17.21 -6.53
C TYR A 4 -12.52 -17.72 -7.44
N VAL A 5 -13.24 -16.77 -8.02
CA VAL A 5 -14.24 -16.96 -9.07
C VAL A 5 -13.91 -15.94 -10.14
N ALA A 6 -13.55 -16.39 -11.34
CA ALA A 6 -13.16 -15.48 -12.41
C ALA A 6 -14.27 -14.50 -12.80
N GLY A 7 -15.53 -14.97 -12.84
CA GLY A 7 -16.62 -14.20 -13.43
C GLY A 7 -16.57 -14.19 -14.96
N THR A 8 -17.54 -13.52 -15.58
CA THR A 8 -17.65 -13.49 -17.04
C THR A 8 -16.81 -12.38 -17.62
N GLY A 9 -15.92 -12.70 -18.57
CA GLY A 9 -15.06 -11.71 -19.23
C GLY A 9 -13.78 -11.36 -18.49
N ALA A 10 -13.38 -12.15 -17.49
CA ALA A 10 -12.02 -12.10 -16.96
C ALA A 10 -11.00 -12.38 -18.07
N ALA A 11 -9.84 -11.73 -18.02
CA ALA A 11 -8.81 -11.88 -19.02
C ALA A 11 -8.36 -13.34 -19.14
N THR A 12 -8.37 -13.88 -20.37
CA THR A 12 -8.07 -15.29 -20.61
C THR A 12 -6.62 -15.59 -20.25
N GLY A 13 -6.40 -16.57 -19.38
CA GLY A 13 -5.08 -16.96 -18.88
C GLY A 13 -4.75 -16.38 -17.50
N PHE A 14 -5.31 -15.22 -17.14
CA PHE A 14 -5.04 -14.51 -15.88
C PHE A 14 -5.99 -14.97 -14.75
N THR A 15 -6.08 -16.29 -14.57
CA THR A 15 -7.01 -16.91 -13.60
C THR A 15 -6.30 -17.62 -12.46
N ASN A 16 -4.96 -17.48 -12.38
CA ASN A 16 -4.17 -18.08 -11.31
C ASN A 16 -4.21 -17.18 -10.07
N ALA A 17 -5.20 -17.38 -9.20
CA ALA A 17 -5.31 -16.57 -7.98
C ALA A 17 -4.07 -16.65 -7.07
N ALA A 18 -3.28 -17.72 -7.14
CA ALA A 18 -2.07 -17.84 -6.33
C ALA A 18 -0.98 -16.82 -6.71
N SER A 19 -1.09 -16.15 -7.87
CA SER A 19 -0.22 -15.02 -8.22
C SER A 19 -0.34 -13.88 -7.21
N THR A 20 -1.47 -13.76 -6.51
CA THR A 20 -1.67 -12.70 -5.52
C THR A 20 -1.13 -12.99 -4.13
N LEU A 21 -0.29 -14.03 -4.01
CA LEU A 21 0.36 -14.40 -2.77
C LEU A 21 1.84 -14.03 -2.87
N GLY A 22 2.33 -13.29 -1.89
CA GLY A 22 3.71 -12.81 -1.87
C GLY A 22 3.78 -11.31 -2.13
N SER A 23 4.92 -10.85 -2.63
CA SER A 23 5.13 -9.44 -2.96
C SER A 23 4.51 -9.09 -4.32
N PRO A 24 4.13 -7.82 -4.53
CA PRO A 24 3.86 -7.29 -5.86
C PRO A 24 5.01 -7.56 -6.84
N GLU A 25 4.68 -7.60 -8.12
CA GLU A 25 5.66 -7.86 -9.18
C GLU A 25 6.64 -6.69 -9.35
N ARG A 26 7.93 -7.00 -9.50
CA ARG A 26 8.99 -6.00 -9.73
C ARG A 26 9.53 -6.05 -11.15
N PHE A 27 9.49 -7.19 -11.80
CA PHE A 27 10.07 -7.39 -13.11
C PHE A 27 9.22 -8.39 -13.88
N SER A 28 8.67 -7.96 -15.01
CA SER A 28 7.70 -8.74 -15.77
C SER A 28 8.23 -9.09 -17.14
N GLY A 29 7.63 -10.09 -17.78
CA GLY A 29 7.84 -10.33 -19.20
C GLY A 29 9.02 -11.25 -19.53
N GLU A 30 9.60 -11.93 -18.55
CA GLU A 30 10.76 -12.80 -18.71
C GLU A 30 10.56 -13.83 -19.81
N GLY A 31 11.51 -13.92 -20.74
CA GLY A 31 11.41 -14.82 -21.90
C GLY A 31 10.53 -14.33 -23.05
N LEU A 32 9.98 -13.11 -23.00
CA LEU A 32 9.29 -12.46 -24.14
C LEU A 32 9.80 -11.03 -24.35
N ILE A 33 9.45 -10.12 -23.45
CA ILE A 33 9.83 -8.70 -23.46
C ILE A 33 10.08 -8.27 -22.01
N PRO A 34 11.24 -8.65 -21.43
CA PRO A 34 11.52 -8.43 -20.02
C PRO A 34 11.67 -6.94 -19.70
N GLY A 35 11.12 -6.51 -18.57
CA GLY A 35 11.29 -5.15 -18.09
C GLY A 35 10.85 -4.94 -16.66
N ALA A 36 11.38 -3.87 -16.04
CA ALA A 36 10.99 -3.48 -14.71
C ALA A 36 9.51 -3.08 -14.69
N VAL A 37 8.79 -3.47 -13.65
CA VAL A 37 7.45 -2.95 -13.38
C VAL A 37 7.59 -1.51 -12.93
N THR A 38 6.95 -0.60 -13.66
CA THR A 38 6.93 0.82 -13.38
C THR A 38 5.52 1.37 -13.54
N PRO A 39 5.26 2.61 -13.10
CA PRO A 39 3.98 3.25 -13.34
C PRO A 39 3.58 3.41 -14.81
N PHE A 40 4.47 3.18 -15.77
CA PHE A 40 4.20 3.22 -17.21
C PHE A 40 4.29 1.83 -17.88
N GLN A 41 4.76 0.81 -17.15
CA GLN A 41 4.96 -0.54 -17.64
C GLN A 41 4.49 -1.54 -16.57
N PRO A 42 3.20 -1.91 -16.57
CA PRO A 42 2.64 -2.81 -15.56
C PRO A 42 3.09 -4.25 -15.78
N ALA A 43 2.92 -5.09 -14.76
CA ALA A 43 3.02 -6.54 -14.89
C ALA A 43 1.99 -7.07 -15.91
N PHE A 44 2.30 -8.12 -16.66
CA PHE A 44 1.41 -8.62 -17.72
C PHE A 44 1.49 -10.13 -17.97
N ARG A 45 2.13 -10.91 -17.08
CA ARG A 45 2.12 -12.37 -17.21
C ARG A 45 0.98 -13.03 -16.42
N PRO A 46 0.45 -14.17 -16.93
CA PRO A 46 -0.58 -14.95 -16.24
C PRO A 46 -0.24 -15.44 -14.83
N ASP A 47 1.05 -15.48 -14.47
CA ASP A 47 1.55 -15.89 -13.16
C ASP A 47 1.88 -14.72 -12.23
N GLU A 48 1.70 -13.47 -12.68
CA GLU A 48 1.97 -12.25 -11.92
C GLU A 48 0.68 -11.60 -11.41
N ILE A 49 -0.41 -11.65 -12.19
CA ILE A 49 -1.69 -10.98 -11.84
C ILE A 49 -2.90 -11.88 -12.10
N VAL A 50 -4.00 -11.60 -11.38
CA VAL A 50 -5.29 -12.28 -11.58
C VAL A 50 -6.36 -11.28 -12.00
N SER A 51 -7.15 -11.61 -13.02
CA SER A 51 -8.23 -10.78 -13.56
C SER A 51 -9.59 -11.17 -13.00
N LEU A 52 -10.47 -10.20 -12.79
CA LEU A 52 -11.85 -10.41 -12.34
C LEU A 52 -12.86 -9.86 -13.36
N GLY A 53 -13.64 -10.74 -13.95
CA GLY A 53 -14.76 -10.40 -14.82
C GLY A 53 -16.06 -10.12 -14.05
N VAL A 54 -17.15 -9.97 -14.80
CA VAL A 54 -18.47 -9.66 -14.26
C VAL A 54 -18.93 -10.75 -13.28
N GLY A 55 -19.25 -10.32 -12.05
CA GLY A 55 -19.64 -11.21 -10.95
C GLY A 55 -18.49 -12.08 -10.41
N GLY A 56 -17.25 -11.81 -10.80
CA GLY A 56 -16.06 -12.46 -10.25
C GLY A 56 -15.75 -11.99 -8.83
N SER A 57 -14.99 -12.79 -8.10
CA SER A 57 -14.52 -12.46 -6.76
C SER A 57 -13.19 -13.12 -6.44
N LEU A 58 -12.32 -12.41 -5.75
CA LEU A 58 -11.10 -12.90 -5.11
C LEU A 58 -11.23 -12.65 -3.61
N VAL A 59 -11.00 -13.66 -2.78
CA VAL A 59 -10.89 -13.53 -1.33
C VAL A 59 -9.53 -14.07 -0.89
N VAL A 60 -8.79 -13.23 -0.18
CA VAL A 60 -7.50 -13.57 0.43
C VAL A 60 -7.60 -13.41 1.95
N THR A 61 -6.78 -14.14 2.69
CA THR A 61 -6.59 -13.96 4.13
C THR A 61 -5.12 -13.73 4.42
N PHE A 62 -4.86 -12.81 5.34
CA PHE A 62 -3.56 -12.65 5.96
C PHE A 62 -3.32 -13.79 6.97
N ASP A 63 -2.06 -14.12 7.21
CA ASP A 63 -1.63 -15.08 8.22
C ASP A 63 -1.57 -14.47 9.62
N HIS A 64 -1.67 -13.14 9.73
CA HIS A 64 -1.83 -12.33 10.94
C HIS A 64 -2.97 -11.29 10.77
N ASP A 65 -3.33 -10.59 11.84
CA ASP A 65 -4.30 -9.50 11.77
C ASP A 65 -3.60 -8.25 11.23
N VAL A 66 -4.19 -7.62 10.22
CA VAL A 66 -3.85 -6.25 9.81
C VAL A 66 -4.57 -5.33 10.78
N THR A 67 -3.83 -4.57 11.59
CA THR A 67 -4.38 -3.74 12.67
C THR A 67 -4.39 -2.27 12.29
N ASP A 68 -5.37 -1.52 12.82
CA ASP A 68 -5.36 -0.05 12.83
C ASP A 68 -4.25 0.42 13.78
N ASP A 69 -3.01 0.46 13.28
CA ASP A 69 -1.83 0.90 14.03
C ASP A 69 -1.58 2.38 13.72
N PRO A 70 -1.64 3.28 14.70
CA PRO A 70 -1.45 4.71 14.46
C PRO A 70 -0.02 5.08 14.05
N ARG A 71 0.93 4.16 14.13
CA ARG A 71 2.29 4.33 13.58
C ARG A 71 2.35 3.98 12.10
N ASN A 72 1.30 3.40 11.53
CA ASN A 72 1.20 3.21 10.09
C ASN A 72 1.18 4.58 9.39
N PRO A 73 2.06 4.82 8.41
CA PRO A 73 2.12 6.11 7.72
C PRO A 73 0.75 6.53 7.17
N PHE A 74 0.38 7.78 7.47
CA PHE A 74 -0.88 8.39 7.05
C PHE A 74 -2.15 7.73 7.61
N GLY A 75 -2.03 6.82 8.60
CA GLY A 75 -3.15 6.02 9.11
C GLY A 75 -3.62 4.94 8.13
N ILE A 76 -2.79 4.54 7.17
CA ILE A 76 -3.14 3.53 6.17
C ILE A 76 -2.62 2.17 6.64
N ASP A 77 -3.50 1.17 6.71
CA ASP A 77 -3.17 -0.13 7.30
C ASP A 77 -3.01 -1.24 6.26
N LEU A 78 -3.73 -1.12 5.14
CA LEU A 78 -3.74 -2.10 4.06
C LEU A 78 -3.37 -1.44 2.74
N ILE A 79 -2.58 -2.12 1.92
CA ILE A 79 -2.34 -1.75 0.52
C ILE A 79 -2.89 -2.84 -0.40
N VAL A 80 -3.57 -2.42 -1.46
CA VAL A 80 -4.00 -3.28 -2.58
C VAL A 80 -3.26 -2.86 -3.84
N PHE A 81 -2.53 -3.79 -4.45
CA PHE A 81 -1.82 -3.59 -5.71
C PHE A 81 -2.65 -4.16 -6.85
N GLY A 82 -3.07 -3.30 -7.77
CA GLY A 82 -3.77 -3.66 -9.00
C GLY A 82 -2.82 -3.73 -10.20
N ASN A 83 -3.35 -3.50 -11.40
CA ASN A 83 -2.58 -3.46 -12.64
C ASN A 83 -2.70 -2.13 -13.43
N ALA A 84 -3.28 -1.12 -12.80
CA ALA A 84 -3.42 0.21 -13.36
C ALA A 84 -2.06 0.78 -13.74
N PHE A 85 -2.05 1.62 -14.78
CA PHE A 85 -0.83 2.27 -15.26
C PHE A 85 -1.13 3.67 -15.78
N PHE A 86 -0.13 4.55 -15.73
CA PHE A 86 -0.21 5.85 -16.35
C PHE A 86 0.05 5.72 -17.86
N THR A 87 -0.78 6.41 -18.65
CA THR A 87 -0.48 6.58 -20.07
C THR A 87 0.53 7.69 -20.24
N ASP A 88 1.45 7.52 -21.18
CA ASP A 88 2.48 8.51 -21.49
C ASP A 88 1.96 9.66 -22.36
N SER A 89 2.50 10.86 -22.17
CA SER A 89 2.20 12.03 -23.03
C SER A 89 2.76 11.87 -24.45
N SER A 90 3.84 11.10 -24.57
CA SER A 90 4.47 10.71 -25.83
C SER A 90 5.20 9.40 -25.59
N PHE A 91 5.20 8.47 -26.54
CA PHE A 91 5.83 7.16 -26.35
C PHE A 91 7.28 7.28 -25.85
N GLY A 92 7.57 6.68 -24.69
CA GLY A 92 8.91 6.51 -24.16
C GLY A 92 9.43 7.66 -23.29
N VAL A 93 8.67 8.73 -23.05
CA VAL A 93 9.17 9.90 -22.30
C VAL A 93 8.93 9.82 -20.80
N GLY A 94 7.96 9.01 -20.35
CA GLY A 94 7.61 8.84 -18.94
C GLY A 94 7.01 10.10 -18.33
N VAL A 95 6.05 10.72 -19.02
CA VAL A 95 5.31 11.89 -18.52
C VAL A 95 3.84 11.51 -18.39
N VAL A 96 3.28 11.66 -17.18
CA VAL A 96 1.91 11.23 -16.87
C VAL A 96 0.89 12.03 -17.68
N ALA A 97 0.11 11.37 -18.54
CA ALA A 97 -0.96 12.00 -19.33
C ALA A 97 -2.36 11.52 -18.97
N GLY A 98 -2.48 10.28 -18.51
CA GLY A 98 -3.73 9.58 -18.28
C GLY A 98 -3.53 8.45 -17.27
N LEU A 99 -4.63 7.85 -16.83
CA LEU A 99 -4.65 6.67 -15.98
C LEU A 99 -5.53 5.61 -16.66
N ALA A 100 -4.95 4.44 -16.94
CA ALA A 100 -5.69 3.24 -17.28
C ALA A 100 -5.98 2.49 -15.98
N THR A 101 -7.26 2.21 -15.74
CA THR A 101 -7.79 1.59 -14.51
C THR A 101 -9.12 0.94 -14.83
N GLU A 102 -9.38 -0.22 -14.25
CA GLU A 102 -10.58 -1.02 -14.48
C GLU A 102 -11.43 -1.23 -13.21
N GLY A 103 -11.00 -0.69 -12.08
CA GLY A 103 -11.80 -0.57 -10.87
C GLY A 103 -11.66 -1.77 -9.93
N GLY A 104 -12.75 -2.49 -9.67
CA GLY A 104 -12.79 -3.57 -8.69
C GLY A 104 -13.16 -3.09 -7.28
N THR A 105 -14.24 -3.66 -6.73
CA THR A 105 -14.75 -3.26 -5.42
C THR A 105 -13.98 -3.97 -4.31
N ILE A 106 -13.43 -3.20 -3.37
CA ILE A 106 -12.73 -3.71 -2.20
C ILE A 106 -13.70 -3.85 -1.03
N ALA A 107 -13.64 -4.99 -0.33
CA ALA A 107 -14.28 -5.18 0.97
C ALA A 107 -13.32 -5.87 1.93
N VAL A 108 -13.40 -5.55 3.22
CA VAL A 108 -12.56 -6.11 4.26
C VAL A 108 -13.40 -6.75 5.36
N SER A 109 -12.82 -7.69 6.10
CA SER A 109 -13.50 -8.43 7.16
C SER A 109 -12.51 -8.99 8.18
N ALA A 110 -12.93 -9.08 9.45
CA ALA A 110 -12.20 -9.80 10.48
C ALA A 110 -12.50 -11.32 10.48
N ASP A 111 -13.66 -11.75 9.96
CA ASP A 111 -14.18 -13.12 10.14
C ASP A 111 -14.63 -13.81 8.84
N ALA A 112 -14.52 -13.13 7.70
CA ALA A 112 -15.04 -13.53 6.39
C ALA A 112 -16.57 -13.69 6.31
N VAL A 113 -17.32 -13.26 7.32
CA VAL A 113 -18.79 -13.29 7.39
C VAL A 113 -19.35 -11.88 7.27
N ALA A 114 -18.90 -10.96 8.14
CA ALA A 114 -19.30 -9.56 8.12
C ALA A 114 -18.31 -8.77 7.25
N TRP A 115 -18.80 -8.22 6.14
CA TRP A 115 -17.97 -7.51 5.16
C TRP A 115 -18.26 -6.02 5.17
N THR A 116 -17.21 -5.21 5.35
CA THR A 116 -17.26 -3.75 5.21
C THR A 116 -16.72 -3.36 3.85
N THR A 117 -17.53 -2.68 3.04
CA THR A 117 -17.11 -2.19 1.72
C THR A 117 -16.28 -0.91 1.87
N VAL A 118 -15.10 -0.90 1.26
CA VAL A 118 -14.25 0.29 1.14
C VAL A 118 -14.80 1.14 -0.02
N ARG A 119 -15.21 2.37 0.27
CA ARG A 119 -15.84 3.26 -0.72
C ARG A 119 -14.86 4.29 -1.24
N GLY A 120 -15.03 4.70 -2.50
CA GLY A 120 -14.22 5.74 -3.13
C GLY A 120 -12.83 5.29 -3.57
N LEU A 121 -12.49 4.01 -3.35
CA LEU A 121 -11.25 3.38 -3.73
C LEU A 121 -11.53 2.14 -4.61
N ALA A 122 -10.55 1.77 -5.42
CA ALA A 122 -10.62 0.65 -6.36
C ALA A 122 -9.35 -0.21 -6.23
N ALA A 123 -9.50 -1.53 -6.38
CA ALA A 123 -8.37 -2.46 -6.29
C ALA A 123 -7.38 -2.25 -7.44
N ASP A 124 -7.92 -2.17 -8.64
CA ASP A 124 -7.21 -1.74 -9.83
C ASP A 124 -7.41 -0.23 -10.01
N GLY A 125 -6.69 0.56 -9.21
CA GLY A 125 -6.94 1.99 -8.99
C GLY A 125 -5.72 2.89 -9.14
N LEU A 126 -5.78 4.09 -8.56
CA LEU A 126 -4.66 5.04 -8.59
C LEU A 126 -3.42 4.47 -7.88
N PHE A 127 -2.23 4.93 -8.30
CA PHE A 127 -0.89 4.48 -7.88
C PHE A 127 -0.46 3.12 -8.46
N PRO A 128 -0.21 3.09 -9.79
CA PRO A 128 0.45 1.96 -10.44
C PRO A 128 1.68 1.42 -9.69
N THR A 129 1.90 0.11 -9.76
CA THR A 129 3.05 -0.53 -9.09
C THR A 129 4.39 0.04 -9.63
N LEU A 130 5.31 0.33 -8.72
CA LEU A 130 6.69 0.73 -9.00
C LEU A 130 7.63 -0.26 -8.34
N GLY A 131 8.40 -1.03 -9.13
CA GLY A 131 9.27 -2.08 -8.60
C GLY A 131 10.63 -1.59 -8.11
N TYR A 132 11.15 -0.48 -8.62
CA TYR A 132 12.49 0.01 -8.29
C TYR A 132 12.55 1.54 -8.32
N GLN A 133 13.45 2.11 -7.51
CA GLN A 133 13.69 3.55 -7.44
C GLN A 133 14.74 4.03 -8.46
N ASP A 134 15.59 3.13 -8.94
CA ASP A 134 16.80 3.43 -9.70
C ASP A 134 16.74 3.01 -11.18
N VAL A 135 15.53 2.88 -11.74
CA VAL A 135 15.30 2.51 -13.14
C VAL A 135 14.48 3.56 -13.86
N GLY A 136 14.67 3.71 -15.18
CA GLY A 136 13.81 4.55 -16.01
C GLY A 136 12.40 3.95 -16.25
N PRO A 137 11.46 4.74 -16.81
CA PRO A 137 10.04 4.35 -16.96
C PRO A 137 9.81 3.10 -17.81
N TYR A 138 10.72 2.77 -18.73
CA TYR A 138 10.62 1.61 -19.62
C TYR A 138 11.91 0.77 -19.58
N SER A 139 12.50 0.63 -18.38
CA SER A 139 13.73 -0.14 -18.21
C SER A 139 13.53 -1.62 -18.56
N THR A 140 14.45 -2.18 -19.35
CA THR A 140 14.49 -3.61 -19.70
C THR A 140 15.38 -4.43 -18.76
N THR A 141 15.94 -3.77 -17.74
CA THR A 141 16.78 -4.38 -16.70
C THR A 141 16.24 -4.06 -15.33
N ALA A 142 16.30 -5.03 -14.41
CA ALA A 142 15.93 -4.82 -13.02
C ALA A 142 16.84 -3.77 -12.35
N GLY A 143 16.24 -2.99 -11.45
CA GLY A 143 16.97 -2.06 -10.60
C GLY A 143 17.72 -2.77 -9.48
N GLN A 144 18.53 -2.01 -8.74
CA GLN A 144 19.22 -2.48 -7.55
C GLN A 144 18.60 -1.92 -6.27
N VAL A 145 17.81 -0.85 -6.37
CA VAL A 145 17.16 -0.19 -5.23
C VAL A 145 15.66 -0.48 -5.29
N PRO A 146 15.16 -1.51 -4.61
CA PRO A 146 13.73 -1.78 -4.57
C PRO A 146 12.99 -0.62 -3.89
N THR A 147 11.76 -0.38 -4.33
CA THR A 147 10.74 0.33 -3.54
C THR A 147 10.26 -0.53 -2.37
N ASP A 148 9.64 0.12 -1.39
CA ASP A 148 9.02 -0.53 -0.24
C ASP A 148 7.53 -0.79 -0.51
N PHE A 149 7.15 -2.07 -0.61
CA PHE A 149 5.76 -2.49 -0.80
C PHE A 149 4.93 -2.46 0.48
N LEU A 150 5.55 -2.20 1.64
CA LEU A 150 4.86 -2.02 2.92
C LEU A 150 4.67 -0.54 3.27
N ARG A 151 5.17 0.38 2.43
CA ARG A 151 5.01 1.83 2.58
C ARG A 151 3.86 2.33 1.71
N PRO A 152 2.78 2.89 2.28
CA PRO A 152 1.65 3.39 1.51
C PRO A 152 1.99 4.71 0.81
N MET A 153 1.28 4.98 -0.29
CA MET A 153 1.28 6.30 -0.92
C MET A 153 0.61 7.34 -0.02
N ASN A 154 1.08 8.59 -0.07
CA ASN A 154 0.42 9.68 0.65
C ASN A 154 -1.01 9.90 0.09
N PRO A 155 -2.07 9.72 0.89
CA PRO A 155 -3.46 9.73 0.43
C PRO A 155 -3.94 11.12 -0.02
N THR A 156 -3.17 12.18 0.25
CA THR A 156 -3.48 13.54 -0.25
C THR A 156 -3.11 13.72 -1.72
N ILE A 157 -2.33 12.81 -2.31
CA ILE A 157 -1.96 12.86 -3.71
C ILE A 157 -3.17 12.46 -4.57
N SER A 158 -3.52 13.32 -5.52
CA SER A 158 -4.59 13.08 -6.48
C SER A 158 -4.02 12.80 -7.86
N PHE A 159 -4.75 12.08 -8.71
CA PHE A 159 -4.36 11.90 -10.12
C PHE A 159 -4.08 13.25 -10.80
N SER A 160 -4.91 14.27 -10.57
CA SER A 160 -4.71 15.62 -11.11
C SER A 160 -3.38 16.27 -10.70
N SER A 161 -2.85 15.94 -9.52
CA SER A 161 -1.52 16.43 -9.09
C SER A 161 -0.35 15.70 -9.74
N LEU A 162 -0.61 14.57 -10.41
CA LEU A 162 0.40 13.77 -11.11
C LEU A 162 0.48 14.07 -12.60
N VAL A 163 -0.62 14.53 -13.22
CA VAL A 163 -0.66 14.85 -14.66
C VAL A 163 0.41 15.89 -15.02
N GLY A 164 1.19 15.59 -16.05
CA GLY A 164 2.28 16.43 -16.55
C GLY A 164 3.61 16.25 -15.80
N LEU A 165 3.67 15.48 -14.72
CA LEU A 165 4.95 15.15 -14.08
C LEU A 165 5.75 14.22 -14.98
N GLY A 166 7.03 14.56 -15.16
CA GLY A 166 8.04 13.65 -15.68
C GLY A 166 8.44 12.61 -14.62
N TYR A 167 9.08 11.54 -15.07
CA TYR A 167 9.32 10.35 -14.26
C TYR A 167 10.08 10.61 -12.96
N GLU A 168 11.14 11.43 -12.94
CA GLU A 168 11.87 11.76 -11.71
C GLU A 168 10.97 12.45 -10.67
N ALA A 169 10.22 13.46 -11.08
CA ALA A 169 9.27 14.16 -10.19
C ALA A 169 8.10 13.25 -9.76
N LEU A 170 7.77 12.22 -10.55
CA LEU A 170 6.82 11.19 -10.14
C LEU A 170 7.41 10.29 -9.06
N LEU A 171 8.68 9.89 -9.16
CA LEU A 171 9.37 9.11 -8.12
C LEU A 171 9.39 9.86 -6.78
N ASP A 172 9.61 11.18 -6.81
CA ASP A 172 9.52 12.02 -5.61
C ASP A 172 8.13 11.97 -4.94
N LYS A 173 7.06 11.73 -5.72
CA LYS A 173 5.70 11.53 -5.18
C LYS A 173 5.49 10.14 -4.59
N TYR A 174 6.20 9.14 -5.11
CA TYR A 174 6.18 7.80 -4.55
C TYR A 174 6.97 7.73 -3.24
N ASP A 175 8.01 8.57 -3.07
CA ASP A 175 8.77 8.69 -1.81
C ASP A 175 9.19 7.31 -1.25
N GLY A 176 9.71 6.46 -2.14
CA GLY A 176 10.13 5.10 -1.84
C GLY A 176 9.01 4.05 -1.76
N SER A 177 7.72 4.44 -1.77
CA SER A 177 6.60 3.50 -1.88
C SER A 177 6.64 2.73 -3.20
N GLY A 178 6.16 1.49 -3.17
CA GLY A 178 5.93 0.71 -4.39
C GLY A 178 4.59 0.94 -5.07
N GLY A 179 3.77 1.89 -4.59
CA GLY A 179 2.45 2.20 -5.14
C GLY A 179 1.32 1.46 -4.42
N GLY A 180 0.25 1.17 -5.16
CA GLY A 180 -0.97 0.55 -4.65
C GLY A 180 -1.92 1.55 -3.97
N VAL A 181 -3.18 1.15 -3.87
CA VAL A 181 -4.21 1.90 -3.14
C VAL A 181 -4.10 1.58 -1.66
N GLY A 182 -3.94 2.61 -0.84
CA GLY A 182 -3.96 2.52 0.62
C GLY A 182 -5.38 2.59 1.21
N ILE A 183 -5.64 1.79 2.24
CA ILE A 183 -6.90 1.75 2.99
C ILE A 183 -6.60 1.95 4.48
N ASP A 184 -7.19 3.00 5.06
CA ASP A 184 -7.33 3.21 6.51
C ASP A 184 -8.53 2.38 6.99
N ILE A 185 -8.28 1.33 7.78
CA ILE A 185 -9.36 0.48 8.30
C ILE A 185 -10.00 1.09 9.55
N GLY A 186 -9.27 1.94 10.29
CA GLY A 186 -9.79 2.71 11.42
C GLY A 186 -10.91 3.67 11.00
N ALA A 187 -10.77 4.32 9.84
CA ALA A 187 -11.81 5.15 9.22
C ALA A 187 -13.07 4.37 8.83
N LEU A 188 -12.98 3.04 8.72
CA LEU A 188 -14.13 2.13 8.52
C LEU A 188 -14.76 1.67 9.84
N GLY A 189 -14.20 2.08 10.99
CA GLY A 189 -14.62 1.68 12.33
C GLY A 189 -14.12 0.28 12.72
N LEU A 190 -13.02 -0.19 12.14
CA LEU A 190 -12.44 -1.51 12.37
C LEU A 190 -11.07 -1.36 13.03
N SER A 191 -10.83 -2.06 14.13
CA SER A 191 -9.50 -2.09 14.77
C SER A 191 -8.55 -3.13 14.17
N ALA A 192 -9.11 -4.12 13.46
CA ALA A 192 -8.35 -5.17 12.79
C ALA A 192 -9.18 -5.85 11.69
N ILE A 193 -8.49 -6.37 10.67
CA ILE A 193 -9.05 -7.24 9.64
C ILE A 193 -8.14 -8.46 9.42
N ARG A 194 -8.71 -9.51 8.84
CA ARG A 194 -7.96 -10.73 8.48
C ARG A 194 -8.18 -11.12 7.02
N PHE A 195 -9.25 -10.62 6.40
CA PHE A 195 -9.69 -10.98 5.06
C PHE A 195 -9.92 -9.75 4.18
N VAL A 196 -9.52 -9.87 2.92
CA VAL A 196 -9.80 -8.88 1.88
C VAL A 196 -10.52 -9.59 0.74
N ARG A 197 -11.57 -8.95 0.21
CA ARG A 197 -12.31 -9.40 -0.96
C ARG A 197 -12.27 -8.33 -2.04
N ILE A 198 -11.84 -8.72 -3.23
CA ILE A 198 -12.02 -7.94 -4.45
C ILE A 198 -13.18 -8.54 -5.23
N SER A 199 -14.12 -7.70 -5.67
CA SER A 199 -15.23 -8.12 -6.54
C SER A 199 -15.09 -7.45 -7.89
N GLY A 200 -15.24 -8.26 -8.94
CA GLY A 200 -15.30 -7.77 -10.32
C GLY A 200 -16.53 -6.90 -10.56
N PRO A 201 -16.64 -6.28 -11.74
CA PRO A 201 -17.72 -5.35 -12.05
C PRO A 201 -19.08 -6.04 -12.11
N THR A 202 -20.15 -5.24 -12.10
CA THR A 202 -21.53 -5.72 -12.26
C THR A 202 -22.01 -5.67 -13.71
N VAL A 203 -21.25 -5.00 -14.58
CA VAL A 203 -21.52 -4.84 -16.02
C VAL A 203 -20.25 -5.11 -16.82
N SER A 204 -20.40 -5.57 -18.07
CA SER A 204 -19.28 -5.83 -18.96
C SER A 204 -18.56 -4.54 -19.38
N GLY A 205 -17.26 -4.63 -19.66
CA GLY A 205 -16.45 -3.54 -20.22
C GLY A 205 -15.13 -3.30 -19.50
N PHE A 206 -14.96 -3.90 -18.31
CA PHE A 206 -13.78 -3.80 -17.46
C PHE A 206 -13.49 -5.18 -16.85
N SER A 207 -12.24 -5.47 -16.52
CA SER A 207 -11.78 -6.76 -16.01
C SER A 207 -10.70 -6.62 -14.93
N PRO A 208 -10.92 -5.80 -13.87
CA PRO A 208 -9.90 -5.38 -12.92
C PRO A 208 -8.97 -6.51 -12.49
N GLU A 209 -7.67 -6.23 -12.59
CA GLU A 209 -6.63 -7.13 -12.18
C GLU A 209 -6.08 -6.80 -10.79
N VAL A 210 -5.67 -7.84 -10.08
CA VAL A 210 -5.02 -7.75 -8.78
C VAL A 210 -3.66 -8.42 -8.89
N ASP A 211 -2.64 -7.70 -8.46
CA ASP A 211 -1.28 -8.19 -8.26
C ASP A 211 -1.16 -8.75 -6.85
N ALA A 212 -1.19 -7.92 -5.80
CA ALA A 212 -0.93 -8.38 -4.44
C ALA A 212 -1.61 -7.51 -3.35
N PHE A 213 -1.39 -7.89 -2.09
CA PHE A 213 -1.87 -7.18 -0.91
C PHE A 213 -0.73 -7.03 0.09
N SER A 214 -0.73 -5.97 0.89
CA SER A 214 0.28 -5.80 1.95
C SER A 214 -0.33 -5.21 3.21
N ASP A 215 0.09 -5.76 4.35
CA ASP A 215 -0.02 -5.11 5.65
C ASP A 215 1.01 -3.98 5.70
N VAL A 216 0.57 -2.77 6.04
CA VAL A 216 1.48 -1.63 6.10
C VAL A 216 2.48 -1.81 7.24
N ALA A 217 3.75 -1.52 6.96
CA ALA A 217 4.76 -1.52 8.00
C ALA A 217 4.60 -0.26 8.86
N ALA A 218 4.22 -0.47 10.12
CA ALA A 218 4.28 0.55 11.15
C ALA A 218 5.67 1.18 11.22
N LEU A 219 5.72 2.51 11.33
CA LEU A 219 6.97 3.20 11.59
C LEU A 219 7.56 2.75 12.94
N PRO A 220 8.90 2.74 13.07
CA PRO A 220 9.51 2.47 14.36
C PRO A 220 8.99 3.48 15.40
N PRO A 221 8.81 3.06 16.65
CA PRO A 221 8.42 3.95 17.74
C PRO A 221 9.30 5.21 17.79
N GLN A 222 8.68 6.38 17.85
CA GLN A 222 9.37 7.67 17.89
C GLN A 222 9.29 8.24 19.32
N ALA A 223 10.45 8.48 19.92
CA ALA A 223 10.53 9.08 21.27
C ALA A 223 10.23 10.59 21.29
N ASP A 224 10.27 11.24 20.14
CA ASP A 224 9.90 12.65 19.93
C ASP A 224 8.39 12.72 19.69
N LEU A 225 7.64 12.66 20.78
CA LEU A 225 6.18 12.59 20.85
C LEU A 225 5.51 13.91 20.47
N ASP A 226 6.16 15.05 20.71
CA ASP A 226 5.62 16.36 20.34
C ASP A 226 6.02 16.79 18.91
N GLY A 227 6.92 16.03 18.27
CA GLY A 227 7.34 16.19 16.89
C GLY A 227 8.21 17.44 16.65
N ASN A 228 8.82 18.00 17.70
CA ASN A 228 9.63 19.21 17.59
C ASN A 228 11.07 18.94 17.09
N GLY A 229 11.44 17.66 16.90
CA GLY A 229 12.76 17.21 16.46
C GLY A 229 13.77 17.00 17.59
N VAL A 230 13.36 17.11 18.85
CA VAL A 230 14.20 17.00 20.06
C VAL A 230 13.48 16.13 21.09
N VAL A 231 14.02 14.95 21.36
CA VAL A 231 13.55 14.12 22.49
C VAL A 231 13.99 14.75 23.80
N GLY A 232 13.05 15.20 24.62
CA GLY A 232 13.32 15.88 25.88
C GLY A 232 12.12 15.98 26.83
N ALA A 233 12.07 17.08 27.58
CA ALA A 233 11.09 17.25 28.66
C ALA A 233 9.64 17.38 28.16
N GLY A 234 9.45 17.85 26.92
CA GLY A 234 8.14 17.91 26.27
C GLY A 234 7.57 16.51 26.07
N ASP A 235 8.34 15.63 25.46
CA ASP A 235 7.96 14.23 25.22
C ASP A 235 7.74 13.47 26.52
N LEU A 236 8.63 13.66 27.50
CA LEU A 236 8.45 13.08 28.83
C LEU A 236 7.13 13.50 29.46
N ALA A 237 6.73 14.76 29.33
CA ALA A 237 5.47 15.25 29.86
C ALA A 237 4.27 14.60 29.15
N MET A 238 4.33 14.43 27.82
CA MET A 238 3.31 13.73 27.05
C MET A 238 3.19 12.27 27.49
N LEU A 239 4.31 11.54 27.60
CA LEU A 239 4.34 10.17 28.08
C LEU A 239 3.74 10.02 29.48
N LEU A 240 4.14 10.88 30.42
CA LEU A 240 3.62 10.86 31.79
C LEU A 240 2.13 11.21 31.86
N SER A 241 1.63 12.04 30.92
CA SER A 241 0.19 12.33 30.84
C SER A 241 -0.63 11.13 30.37
N ALA A 242 -0.03 10.23 29.59
CA ALA A 242 -0.63 9.00 29.11
C ALA A 242 -0.34 7.78 30.03
N TRP A 243 0.31 7.97 31.17
CA TRP A 243 0.76 6.87 32.03
C TRP A 243 -0.37 5.93 32.48
N GLY A 244 -0.17 4.62 32.29
CA GLY A 244 -1.14 3.58 32.64
C GLY A 244 -2.36 3.50 31.70
N THR A 245 -2.34 4.24 30.59
CA THR A 245 -3.33 4.11 29.51
C THR A 245 -2.81 3.17 28.43
N SER A 246 -3.68 2.81 27.47
CA SER A 246 -3.31 2.10 26.25
C SER A 246 -3.15 3.08 25.08
N ASP A 247 -2.66 4.30 25.33
CA ASP A 247 -2.43 5.29 24.28
C ASP A 247 -1.29 4.81 23.37
N PRO A 248 -1.59 4.43 22.11
CA PRO A 248 -0.62 3.82 21.22
C PRO A 248 0.46 4.80 20.74
N ALA A 249 0.23 6.12 20.84
CA ALA A 249 1.27 7.10 20.52
C ALA A 249 2.36 7.18 21.60
N ALA A 250 2.02 6.85 22.86
CA ALA A 250 2.94 6.87 23.99
C ALA A 250 3.42 5.47 24.44
N ASP A 251 2.81 4.40 23.91
CA ASP A 251 3.22 2.99 24.08
C ASP A 251 4.34 2.66 23.07
N LEU A 252 5.55 3.11 23.41
CA LEU A 252 6.73 3.03 22.56
C LEU A 252 7.30 1.62 22.46
N ASP A 253 7.04 0.75 23.43
CA ASP A 253 7.45 -0.66 23.38
C ASP A 253 6.37 -1.60 22.80
N GLY A 254 5.16 -1.08 22.58
CA GLY A 254 4.04 -1.82 21.99
C GLY A 254 3.47 -2.90 22.92
N SER A 255 3.63 -2.74 24.24
CA SER A 255 3.15 -3.71 25.24
C SER A 255 1.64 -3.63 25.49
N GLY A 256 0.96 -2.63 24.93
CA GLY A 256 -0.45 -2.31 25.13
C GLY A 256 -0.70 -1.38 26.32
N MET A 257 0.35 -0.89 27.00
CA MET A 257 0.21 0.01 28.15
C MET A 257 1.42 0.92 28.31
N VAL A 258 1.18 2.23 28.41
CA VAL A 258 2.20 3.23 28.69
C VAL A 258 2.72 3.07 30.12
N GLY A 259 4.02 2.83 30.26
CA GLY A 259 4.66 2.60 31.54
C GLY A 259 6.17 2.79 31.55
N SER A 260 6.83 2.04 32.43
CA SER A 260 8.25 2.25 32.73
C SER A 260 9.19 1.90 31.59
N THR A 261 8.80 1.00 30.70
CA THR A 261 9.63 0.64 29.55
C THR A 261 9.61 1.75 28.50
N ASP A 262 8.45 2.37 28.28
CA ASP A 262 8.32 3.53 27.38
C ASP A 262 9.08 4.74 27.91
N LEU A 263 9.03 4.96 29.24
CA LEU A 263 9.89 5.94 29.88
C LEU A 263 11.37 5.65 29.64
N ALA A 264 11.80 4.40 29.77
CA ALA A 264 13.18 4.03 29.49
C ALA A 264 13.55 4.29 28.03
N PHE A 265 12.60 4.10 27.09
CA PHE A 265 12.76 4.43 25.69
C PHE A 265 13.04 5.94 25.49
N ILE A 266 12.19 6.83 26.04
CA ILE A 266 12.42 8.29 26.00
C ILE A 266 13.77 8.68 26.61
N LEU A 267 14.08 8.16 27.79
CA LEU A 267 15.33 8.51 28.49
C LEU A 267 16.58 8.02 27.73
N SER A 268 16.49 6.89 27.03
CA SER A 268 17.59 6.38 26.20
C SER A 268 17.80 7.20 24.93
N ALA A 269 16.73 7.78 24.39
CA ALA A 269 16.73 8.60 23.19
C ALA A 269 16.94 10.09 23.49
N TRP A 270 17.12 10.48 24.77
CA TRP A 270 17.18 11.87 25.19
C TRP A 270 18.25 12.64 24.44
N THR A 271 17.81 13.68 23.72
CA THR A 271 18.72 14.55 22.98
C THR A 271 19.03 15.78 23.84
N MET A 272 20.30 16.17 23.88
CA MET A 272 20.63 17.49 24.42
C MET A 272 20.18 18.50 23.37
N GLY A 273 19.06 19.18 23.61
CA GLY A 273 18.55 20.22 22.72
C GLY A 273 19.68 21.12 22.27
N ALA A 274 19.74 21.40 20.96
CA ALA A 274 20.83 22.13 20.33
C ALA A 274 21.24 23.33 21.20
N THR A 275 22.41 23.24 21.83
CA THR A 275 23.03 24.41 22.43
C THR A 275 23.47 25.34 21.29
N PRO A 276 23.21 26.65 21.38
CA PRO A 276 23.60 27.62 20.35
C PRO A 276 25.11 27.67 20.11
#